data_AF-A0A409V657-F1
#
_entry.id   AF-A0A409V657-F1
#
_cell.length_a   1.000
_cell.length_b   1.000
_cell.length_c   1.000
_cell.angle_alpha   90.00
_cell.angle_beta   90.00
_cell.angle_gamma   90.00
#
_symmetry.space_group_name_H-M   'P 1'
#
loop_
_entity.id
_entity.type
_entity.pdbx_description
1 polymer ?
#
loop_
_entity_poly.entity_id
_entity_poly.type
_entity_poly.pdbx_seq_one_letter_code
_entity_poly.pdbx_strand_id
1 'polypeptide(L)'
;LEGDFHPDSIPFSCQLSLTEQGSEISIDDLFSVFGIFDSKTGQYGCQLEKQEVDKMSQQISTMTSNIRLLVRVPFQDGQSEVISESKQFELYPAFFVLTSEIHLSTVAAVYPIRISSIPVLAGCIKV
;
A
#
# COMPACT_ATOMS: atom_id res chain seq x y z
N LEU A 1 18.98 -9.99 31.46
CA LEU A 1 18.31 -10.38 30.20
C LEU A 1 16.84 -10.10 30.42
N GLU A 2 16.45 -8.83 30.28
CA GLU A 2 15.04 -8.45 30.32
C GLU A 2 14.42 -8.94 29.02
N GLY A 3 13.40 -9.80 29.11
CA GLY A 3 12.70 -10.31 27.94
C GLY A 3 11.88 -9.19 27.31
N ASP A 4 12.00 -9.05 25.99
CA ASP A 4 11.13 -8.16 25.22
C ASP A 4 9.66 -8.54 25.49
N PHE A 5 8.88 -7.58 25.98
CA PHE A 5 7.46 -7.79 26.24
C PHE A 5 6.70 -7.89 24.91
N HIS A 6 5.97 -9.00 24.74
CA HIS A 6 5.06 -9.21 23.62
C HIS A 6 3.68 -9.57 24.17
N PRO A 7 2.62 -8.83 23.82
CA PRO A 7 1.28 -9.16 24.27
C PRO A 7 0.78 -10.45 23.62
N ASP A 8 0.01 -11.25 24.37
CA ASP A 8 -0.57 -12.51 23.89
C ASP A 8 -1.58 -12.29 22.74
N SER A 9 -2.18 -11.10 22.66
CA SER A 9 -3.09 -10.72 21.57
C SER A 9 -3.11 -9.22 21.35
N ILE A 10 -3.46 -8.81 20.12
CA ILE A 10 -3.67 -7.41 19.74
C ILE A 10 -5.18 -7.14 19.76
N PRO A 11 -5.71 -6.27 20.64
CA PRO A 11 -7.15 -6.15 20.88
C PRO A 11 -7.87 -5.26 19.87
N PHE A 12 -7.33 -5.08 18.67
CA PHE A 12 -7.94 -4.29 17.60
C PHE A 12 -7.61 -4.87 16.23
N SER A 13 -8.41 -4.48 15.25
CA SER A 13 -8.18 -4.76 13.84
C SER A 13 -7.92 -3.46 13.09
N CYS A 14 -6.95 -3.51 12.17
CA CYS A 14 -6.71 -2.45 11.21
C CYS A 14 -7.49 -2.76 9.94
N GLN A 15 -8.28 -1.81 9.43
CA GLN A 15 -9.01 -1.97 8.19
C GLN A 15 -8.50 -0.95 7.17
N LEU A 16 -8.07 -1.46 6.02
CA LEU A 16 -7.71 -0.65 4.86
C LEU A 16 -8.83 -0.70 3.83
N SER A 17 -8.98 0.37 3.07
CA SER A 17 -9.91 0.46 1.95
C SER A 17 -9.40 1.46 0.92
N LEU A 18 -9.79 1.27 -0.35
CA LEU A 18 -9.63 2.28 -1.39
C LEU A 18 -10.78 3.30 -1.27
N THR A 19 -10.49 4.59 -1.41
CA THR A 19 -11.51 5.65 -1.33
C THR A 19 -12.45 5.63 -2.53
N GLU A 20 -11.92 5.24 -3.69
CA GLU A 20 -12.69 5.05 -4.92
C GLU A 20 -12.61 3.57 -5.32
N GLN A 21 -13.76 2.92 -5.42
CA GLN A 21 -13.92 1.58 -5.98
C GLN A 21 -14.18 1.70 -7.48
N GLY A 22 -13.11 1.88 -8.27
CA GLY A 22 -13.19 2.01 -9.72
C GLY A 22 -12.63 0.81 -10.50
N SER A 23 -12.00 -0.15 -9.83
CA SER A 23 -11.18 -1.19 -10.45
C SER A 23 -11.51 -2.59 -9.95
N GLU A 24 -11.21 -3.61 -10.77
CA GLU A 24 -11.16 -5.03 -10.38
C GLU A 24 -10.13 -5.32 -9.27
N ILE A 25 -9.26 -4.34 -8.96
CA ILE A 25 -8.26 -4.39 -7.89
C ILE A 25 -8.90 -4.00 -6.56
N SER A 26 -8.81 -4.90 -5.58
CA SER A 26 -9.13 -4.65 -4.18
C SER A 26 -7.92 -4.13 -3.42
N ILE A 27 -8.14 -3.55 -2.24
CA ILE A 27 -7.04 -3.09 -1.38
C ILE A 27 -6.18 -4.26 -0.88
N ASP A 28 -6.79 -5.43 -0.69
CA ASP A 28 -6.14 -6.64 -0.19
C ASP A 28 -5.20 -7.26 -1.23
N ASP A 29 -5.44 -6.98 -2.52
CA ASP A 29 -4.52 -7.34 -3.61
C ASP A 29 -3.22 -6.53 -3.55
N LEU A 30 -3.25 -5.33 -2.95
CA LEU A 30 -2.13 -4.39 -2.93
C LEU A 30 -1.36 -4.44 -1.61
N PHE A 31 -2.08 -4.56 -0.50
CA PHE A 31 -1.52 -4.45 0.84
C PHE A 31 -2.15 -5.47 1.79
N SER A 32 -1.31 -6.09 2.61
CA SER A 32 -1.73 -6.70 3.86
C SER A 32 -1.63 -5.70 5.00
N VAL A 33 -2.55 -5.78 5.97
CA VAL A 33 -2.51 -4.95 7.17
C VAL A 33 -2.72 -5.79 8.42
N PHE A 34 -1.95 -5.51 9.45
CA PHE A 34 -2.07 -6.18 10.73
C PHE A 34 -1.72 -5.25 11.88
N GLY A 35 -2.29 -5.55 13.05
CA GLY A 35 -1.96 -4.84 14.29
C GLY A 35 -0.61 -5.32 14.82
N ILE A 36 0.21 -4.38 15.28
CA ILE A 36 1.51 -4.63 15.88
C ILE A 36 1.63 -3.95 17.23
N PHE A 37 2.57 -4.44 18.04
CA PHE A 37 3.00 -3.82 19.28
C PHE A 37 4.51 -3.66 19.25
N ASP A 38 4.99 -2.43 19.43
CA ASP A 38 6.41 -2.12 19.53
C ASP A 38 6.83 -2.15 21.01
N SER A 39 7.60 -3.18 21.38
CA SER A 39 8.09 -3.39 22.75
C SER A 39 9.04 -2.30 23.23
N LYS A 40 9.71 -1.58 22.31
CA LYS A 40 10.67 -0.52 22.66
C LYS A 40 9.97 0.78 23.04
N THR A 41 8.88 1.09 22.35
CA THR A 41 8.10 2.32 22.58
C THR A 41 6.86 2.09 23.44
N GLY A 42 6.45 0.83 23.63
CA GLY A 42 5.22 0.45 24.32
C GLY A 42 3.95 0.82 23.55
N GLN A 43 4.05 1.04 22.23
CA GLN A 43 2.95 1.55 21.41
C GLN A 43 2.35 0.47 20.52
N TYR A 44 1.04 0.53 20.35
CA TYR A 44 0.31 -0.23 19.35
C TYR A 44 0.26 0.52 18.02
N GLY A 45 0.26 -0.22 16.92
CA GLY A 45 0.18 0.37 15.58
C GLY A 45 -0.43 -0.57 14.55
N CYS A 46 -0.65 -0.03 13.35
CA CYS A 46 -0.98 -0.81 12.16
C CYS A 46 0.25 -0.87 11.27
N GLN A 47 0.70 -2.07 10.92
CA GLN A 47 1.74 -2.28 9.92
C GLN A 47 1.10 -2.64 8.59
N LEU A 48 1.59 -2.01 7.53
CA LEU A 48 1.19 -2.27 6.16
C LEU A 48 2.34 -2.99 5.46
N GLU A 49 2.03 -4.08 4.77
CA GLU A 49 2.97 -4.82 3.94
C GLU A 49 2.48 -4.83 2.50
N LYS A 50 3.36 -4.47 1.57
CA LYS A 50 3.05 -4.50 0.14
C LYS A 50 3.00 -5.95 -0.33
N GLN A 51 1.97 -6.31 -1.07
CA GLN A 51 1.89 -7.59 -1.79
C GLN A 51 2.68 -7.52 -3.10
N GLU A 52 3.34 -8.62 -3.45
CA GLU A 52 3.96 -8.75 -4.78
C GLU A 52 2.88 -9.04 -5.82
N VAL A 53 2.65 -8.07 -6.72
CA VAL A 53 1.59 -8.14 -7.74
C VAL A 53 2.18 -8.08 -9.14
N ASP A 54 2.85 -9.17 -9.54
CA ASP A 54 3.51 -9.26 -10.84
C ASP A 54 2.50 -9.30 -12.01
N LYS A 55 1.27 -9.78 -11.78
CA LYS A 55 0.27 -9.97 -12.84
C LYS A 55 -0.64 -8.77 -13.08
N MET A 56 -0.66 -7.79 -12.18
CA MET A 56 -1.60 -6.65 -12.24
C MET A 56 -0.88 -5.29 -12.36
N SER A 57 0.44 -5.29 -12.61
CA SER A 57 1.24 -4.05 -12.59
C SER A 57 0.72 -2.99 -13.56
N GLN A 58 0.19 -3.39 -14.73
CA GLN A 58 -0.43 -2.47 -15.68
C GLN A 58 -1.71 -1.83 -15.12
N GLN A 59 -2.62 -2.62 -14.55
CA GLN A 59 -3.87 -2.12 -13.97
C GLN A 59 -3.58 -1.18 -12.79
N ILE A 60 -2.61 -1.54 -11.93
CA ILE A 60 -2.16 -0.72 -10.80
C ILE A 60 -1.57 0.60 -11.27
N SER A 61 -0.80 0.61 -12.36
CA SER A 61 -0.19 1.85 -12.91
C SER A 61 -1.20 2.89 -13.39
N THR A 62 -2.43 2.46 -13.67
CA THR A 62 -3.53 3.35 -14.10
C THR A 62 -4.52 3.66 -12.98
N MET A 63 -4.36 3.05 -11.81
CA MET A 63 -5.31 3.21 -10.70
C MET A 63 -5.19 4.62 -10.11
N THR A 64 -6.31 5.32 -10.02
CA THR A 64 -6.40 6.62 -9.34
C THR A 64 -7.33 6.44 -8.15
N SER A 65 -6.76 6.29 -6.96
CA SER A 65 -7.53 6.13 -5.72
C SER A 65 -6.63 6.48 -4.54
N ASN A 66 -7.21 6.73 -3.37
CA ASN A 66 -6.47 6.94 -2.13
C ASN A 66 -6.71 5.76 -1.20
N ILE A 67 -5.83 5.59 -0.21
CA ILE A 67 -5.99 4.58 0.82
C ILE A 67 -6.63 5.23 2.05
N ARG A 68 -7.61 4.58 2.64
CA ARG A 68 -8.19 4.94 3.93
C ARG A 68 -7.91 3.84 4.94
N LEU A 69 -7.29 4.21 6.06
CA LEU A 69 -7.04 3.36 7.22
C LEU A 69 -7.98 3.75 8.36
N LEU A 70 -8.57 2.75 9.01
CA LEU A 70 -9.30 2.91 10.26
C LEU A 70 -8.93 1.77 11.23
N VAL A 71 -9.01 2.06 12.53
CA VAL A 71 -8.79 1.08 13.59
C VAL A 71 -10.12 0.77 14.25
N ARG A 72 -10.41 -0.52 14.44
CA ARG A 72 -11.62 -1.01 15.07
C ARG A 72 -11.26 -1.88 16.27
N VAL A 73 -11.76 -1.49 17.43
CA VAL A 73 -11.77 -2.32 18.63
C VAL A 73 -13.14 -3.00 18.68
N PRO A 74 -13.22 -4.34 18.56
CA PRO A 74 -14.48 -5.05 18.49
C PRO A 74 -15.26 -4.93 19.81
N PHE A 75 -16.58 -5.08 19.73
CA PHE A 75 -17.44 -5.19 20.90
C PHE A 75 -17.02 -6.38 21.78
N GLN A 76 -17.01 -6.17 23.09
CA GLN A 76 -16.84 -7.22 24.10
C GLN A 76 -17.81 -6.99 25.26
N ASP A 77 -18.10 -8.02 26.06
CA ASP A 77 -18.99 -7.87 27.21
C ASP A 77 -18.44 -6.80 28.17
N GLY A 78 -19.21 -5.71 28.34
CA GLY A 78 -18.80 -4.54 29.13
C GLY A 78 -18.06 -3.44 28.37
N GLN A 79 -17.84 -3.60 27.05
CA GLN A 79 -17.19 -2.61 26.20
C GLN A 79 -17.88 -2.47 24.85
N SER A 80 -18.36 -1.26 24.55
CA SER A 80 -18.87 -0.88 23.24
C SER A 80 -17.79 -0.97 22.16
N GLU A 81 -18.18 -1.25 20.93
CA GLU A 81 -17.30 -1.10 19.78
C GLU A 81 -16.78 0.34 19.68
N VAL A 82 -15.47 0.48 19.40
CA VAL A 82 -14.83 1.76 19.17
C VAL A 82 -14.17 1.76 17.80
N ILE A 83 -14.46 2.78 17.00
CA ILE A 83 -13.88 3.00 15.68
C ILE A 83 -13.12 4.31 15.73
N SER A 84 -11.87 4.30 15.25
CA SER A 84 -11.05 5.51 15.17
C SER A 84 -11.52 6.46 14.09
N GLU A 85 -11.03 7.71 14.13
CA GLU A 85 -11.07 8.57 12.95
C GLU A 85 -10.31 7.90 11.79
N SER A 86 -10.79 8.13 10.57
CA SER A 86 -10.16 7.58 9.37
C SER A 86 -8.98 8.43 8.95
N LYS A 87 -7.84 7.79 8.67
CA LYS A 87 -6.68 8.46 8.09
C LYS A 87 -6.58 8.14 6.60
N GLN A 88 -6.48 9.17 5.78
CA GLN A 88 -6.35 9.03 4.33
C GLN A 88 -4.91 9.26 3.90
N PHE A 89 -4.46 8.44 2.95
CA PHE A 89 -3.14 8.49 2.35
C PHE A 89 -3.29 8.54 0.83
N GLU A 90 -2.53 9.42 0.20
CA GLU A 90 -2.44 9.45 -1.25
C GLU A 90 -1.71 8.21 -1.74
N LEU A 91 -2.36 7.45 -2.62
CA LEU A 91 -1.73 6.32 -3.28
C LEU A 91 -1.31 6.74 -4.67
N TYR A 92 0.00 6.76 -4.87
CA TYR A 92 0.58 7.09 -6.16
C TYR A 92 0.80 5.81 -6.95
N PRO A 93 0.11 5.61 -8.09
CA PRO A 93 0.35 4.46 -8.94
C PRO A 93 1.78 4.50 -9.50
N ALA A 94 2.30 3.33 -9.85
CA ALA A 94 3.60 3.22 -10.53
C ALA A 94 3.59 3.95 -11.88
N PHE A 95 4.78 4.08 -12.50
CA PHE A 95 4.88 4.61 -13.85
C PHE A 95 4.36 3.61 -14.89
N PHE A 96 3.77 4.11 -15.97
CA PHE A 96 3.31 3.32 -17.11
C PHE A 96 4.30 3.45 -18.27
N VAL A 97 4.80 2.32 -18.78
CA VAL A 97 5.64 2.29 -19.99
C VAL A 97 4.74 2.06 -21.20
N LEU A 98 4.66 3.05 -22.08
CA LEU A 98 3.82 2.97 -23.28
C LEU A 98 4.44 2.07 -24.36
N THR A 99 5.76 1.89 -24.35
CA THR A 99 6.48 1.10 -25.34
C THR A 99 6.39 -0.39 -25.02
N SER A 100 5.63 -1.15 -25.81
CA SER A 100 5.41 -2.59 -25.62
C SER A 100 6.58 -3.48 -26.05
N GLU A 101 7.46 -2.98 -26.91
CA GLU A 101 8.59 -3.74 -27.47
C GLU A 101 9.89 -2.93 -27.38
N ILE A 102 10.92 -3.55 -26.79
CA ILE A 102 12.24 -2.95 -26.64
C ILE A 102 13.20 -3.64 -27.61
N HIS A 103 13.68 -2.90 -28.61
CA HIS A 103 14.73 -3.36 -29.51
C HIS A 103 16.08 -2.82 -29.03
N LEU A 104 17.00 -3.73 -28.68
CA LEU A 104 18.35 -3.40 -28.25
C LEU A 104 19.30 -3.35 -29.45
N SER A 105 20.14 -2.30 -29.52
CA SER A 105 21.19 -2.17 -30.52
C SER A 105 22.47 -1.69 -29.86
N THR A 106 23.60 -2.25 -30.28
CA THR A 106 24.94 -1.81 -29.87
C THR A 106 25.54 -0.79 -30.84
N VAL A 107 24.82 -0.47 -31.92
CA VAL A 107 25.34 0.34 -33.04
C VAL A 107 24.79 1.77 -33.00
N ALA A 108 23.51 1.95 -32.63
CA ALA A 108 22.88 3.25 -32.52
C ALA A 108 21.65 3.20 -31.61
N ALA A 109 21.27 4.34 -31.02
CA ALA A 109 20.02 4.47 -30.28
C ALA A 109 18.82 4.20 -31.20
N VAL A 110 18.00 3.20 -30.85
CA VAL A 110 16.93 2.71 -31.74
C VAL A 110 15.65 3.52 -31.58
N TYR A 111 15.14 3.68 -30.35
CA TYR A 111 13.92 4.44 -30.07
C TYR A 111 13.88 5.02 -28.65
N PRO A 112 13.19 6.16 -28.44
CA PRO A 112 12.91 6.67 -27.10
C PRO A 112 11.84 5.83 -26.39
N ILE A 113 12.10 5.44 -25.15
CA ILE A 113 11.10 4.80 -24.27
C ILE A 113 10.19 5.90 -23.72
N ARG A 114 8.87 5.76 -23.94
CA ARG A 114 7.88 6.71 -23.41
C ARG A 114 7.35 6.19 -22.07
N ILE A 115 7.58 6.96 -21.02
CA ILE A 115 7.10 6.68 -19.68
C ILE A 115 6.09 7.76 -19.28
N SER A 116 4.94 7.35 -18.76
CA SER A 116 3.93 8.23 -18.16
C SER A 116 3.94 8.03 -16.66
N SER A 117 3.93 9.13 -15.90
CA SER A 117 3.89 9.10 -14.44
C SER A 117 3.26 10.40 -13.94
N ILE A 118 2.74 10.37 -12.71
CA ILE A 118 2.33 11.60 -12.03
C ILE A 118 3.55 12.49 -11.73
N PRO A 119 3.37 13.83 -11.63
CA PRO A 119 4.49 14.77 -11.47
C PRO A 119 5.38 14.50 -10.25
N VAL A 120 4.78 14.08 -9.13
CA VAL A 120 5.50 13.83 -7.86
C VAL A 120 6.50 12.68 -7.99
N LEU A 121 6.25 11.70 -8.87
CA LEU A 121 7.11 10.53 -9.08
C LEU A 121 8.09 10.68 -10.24
N ALA A 122 7.99 11.74 -11.04
CA ALA A 122 8.83 11.93 -12.22
C ALA A 122 10.34 11.93 -11.89
N GLY A 123 10.72 12.52 -10.75
CA GLY A 123 12.11 12.55 -10.28
C GLY A 123 12.64 11.20 -9.76
N CYS A 124 11.76 10.23 -9.51
CA CYS A 124 12.15 8.89 -9.07
C CYS A 124 12.50 7.95 -10.25
N ILE A 125 12.13 8.33 -11.47
CA ILE A 125 12.43 7.54 -12.68
C ILE A 125 13.92 7.71 -13.00
N LYS A 126 14.69 6.63 -12.84
CA LYS A 126 16.08 6.54 -13.28
C LYS A 126 16.13 5.69 -14.55
N VAL A 127 16.59 6.30 -15.65
CA VAL A 127 16.76 5.65 -16.97
C VAL A 127 18.23 5.37 -17.21
#